data_AF-A0A1I6RAM7-F1
#
_entry.id   AF-A0A1I6RAM7-F1
#
_cell.length_a   1.000
_cell.length_b   1.000
_cell.length_c   1.000
_cell.angle_alpha   90.00
_cell.angle_beta   90.00
_cell.angle_gamma   90.00
#
_symmetry.space_group_name_H-M   'P 1'
#
loop_
_entity.id
_entity.type
_entity.pdbx_description
1 polymer ?
#
loop_
_entity_poly.entity_id
_entity_poly.type
_entity_poly.pdbx_seq_one_letter_code
_entity_poly.pdbx_strand_id
1 'polypeptide(L)'
;MRLLLKYFVALQILLLPLYHSSYAQQDSLISFDDVEFTDGSAGSESSDTLLEVPDDLVFSDGSEAEEASQDSLSTDTSGKTFDVQEEKQSLWGVFIAGLLGGFAAFIMPCIFPMVPLTVSFFTKRGGSRAKGVSQALLYGLFIIVIYVALGMLITITFGSDALNALSTNGIFNFLFFLILVVFAASFFGAFELTLPSSFVNKIDAKSDKGGFVGLFFMAFSLALVSFSCTGPIIGTLLVEAASRGERLGPAVGMLGFSIALAIPFVLFAFFPSMLKSLPRSGGWLNSVKVVLGFLELALALKFLSNVDLAYHWNWLDREVFLALWIVIFGMMGLYLIGKISFAHDSPLTHLSVPRTILSIIVFSFVMYMIPGMWGAPLKAISAFLPPSATQDFDLSVANFASTPAQSATGKKKKYYEIFHDRGTPKGFDPYYDYEEGLAAAKELNKPVLVDFTGWNCVNCRKMEANVWTDPKVAALLREEFVMVELFVDDRTELAAEEQYVSEYSGKRIRTIGNKNSDFQASAFNSNSQPLYVIVDPEGNVLIPPTGADYNVNSYAAFLQRGIEAFKK
;
A
#
# COMPACT_ATOMS: atom_id res chain seq x y z
N MET A 1 -34.48 -34.35 -15.78
CA MET A 1 -33.41 -33.71 -14.98
C MET A 1 -32.09 -34.49 -14.96
N ARG A 2 -32.09 -35.80 -14.64
CA ARG A 2 -30.84 -36.61 -14.63
C ARG A 2 -30.19 -36.82 -16.00
N LEU A 3 -30.95 -36.90 -17.10
CA LEU A 3 -30.39 -36.97 -18.46
C LEU A 3 -29.74 -35.63 -18.87
N LEU A 4 -30.42 -34.52 -18.62
CA LEU A 4 -29.92 -33.17 -18.90
C LEU A 4 -28.63 -32.84 -18.12
N LEU A 5 -28.52 -33.29 -16.86
CA LEU A 5 -27.29 -33.14 -16.07
C LEU A 5 -26.13 -33.96 -16.64
N LYS A 6 -26.40 -35.16 -17.17
CA LYS A 6 -25.37 -35.99 -17.84
C LYS A 6 -24.90 -35.38 -19.16
N TYR A 7 -25.81 -34.82 -19.95
CA TYR A 7 -25.44 -34.12 -21.19
C TYR A 7 -24.71 -32.81 -20.90
N PHE A 8 -25.05 -32.09 -19.82
CA PHE A 8 -24.36 -30.85 -19.43
C PHE A 8 -22.94 -31.14 -18.91
N VAL A 9 -22.76 -32.19 -18.11
CA VAL A 9 -21.43 -32.62 -17.64
C VAL A 9 -20.58 -33.17 -18.80
N ALA A 10 -21.17 -33.95 -19.71
CA ALA A 10 -20.48 -34.41 -20.92
C ALA A 10 -20.08 -33.25 -21.84
N LEU A 11 -20.94 -32.23 -21.99
CA LEU A 11 -20.64 -31.03 -22.78
C LEU A 11 -19.54 -30.18 -22.11
N GLN A 12 -19.50 -30.09 -20.78
CA GLN A 12 -18.41 -29.42 -20.07
C GLN A 12 -17.07 -30.15 -20.20
N ILE A 13 -17.07 -31.49 -20.17
CA ILE A 13 -15.86 -32.30 -20.37
C ILE A 13 -15.38 -32.23 -21.83
N LEU A 14 -16.29 -32.13 -22.80
CA LEU A 14 -15.94 -31.98 -24.22
C LEU A 14 -15.43 -30.57 -24.59
N LEU A 15 -15.80 -29.55 -23.80
CA LEU A 15 -15.35 -28.16 -23.99
C LEU A 15 -14.07 -27.81 -23.21
N LEU A 16 -13.62 -28.67 -22.30
CA LEU A 16 -12.40 -28.48 -21.50
C LEU A 16 -11.10 -28.31 -22.32
N PRO A 17 -10.89 -28.96 -23.50
CA PRO A 17 -9.69 -28.70 -24.31
C PRO A 17 -9.81 -27.46 -25.21
N LEU A 18 -10.98 -26.81 -25.29
CA LEU A 18 -11.19 -25.57 -26.05
C LEU A 18 -10.88 -24.29 -25.24
N TYR A 19 -10.63 -24.41 -23.94
CA TYR A 19 -10.26 -23.28 -23.07
C TYR A 19 -8.74 -23.14 -22.84
N HIS A 20 -7.92 -24.05 -23.36
CA HIS A 20 -6.46 -24.02 -23.17
C HIS A 20 -5.66 -23.44 -24.35
N SER A 21 -6.32 -22.86 -25.35
CA SER A 21 -5.64 -22.26 -26.51
C SER A 21 -6.05 -20.81 -26.72
N SER A 22 -5.64 -19.92 -25.82
CA SER A 22 -5.63 -18.47 -26.05
C SER A 22 -4.64 -17.79 -25.10
N TYR A 23 -3.36 -18.17 -25.14
CA TYR A 23 -2.23 -17.32 -24.78
C TYR A 23 -0.95 -17.90 -25.39
N ALA A 24 -0.17 -17.03 -26.06
CA ALA A 24 0.96 -17.30 -26.97
C ALA A 24 0.49 -17.89 -28.33
N GLN A 25 0.84 -17.33 -29.50
CA GLN A 25 2.13 -16.79 -29.91
C GLN A 25 1.92 -15.96 -31.19
N GLN A 26 2.57 -14.79 -31.28
CA GLN A 26 2.78 -14.10 -32.54
C GLN A 26 4.22 -14.38 -32.95
N ASP A 27 4.34 -14.97 -34.13
CA ASP A 27 5.49 -15.46 -34.89
C ASP A 27 6.90 -14.99 -34.49
N SER A 28 7.75 -15.96 -34.13
CA SER A 28 9.16 -15.95 -34.48
C SER A 28 9.51 -17.31 -35.08
N LEU A 29 9.77 -17.32 -36.39
CA LEU A 29 10.09 -18.49 -37.21
C LEU A 29 11.44 -19.09 -36.80
N ILE A 30 11.43 -20.28 -36.20
CA ILE A 30 12.55 -21.23 -36.28
C ILE A 30 11.93 -22.62 -36.46
N SER A 31 12.18 -23.22 -37.62
CA SER A 31 11.76 -24.56 -38.00
C SER A 31 12.71 -25.59 -37.39
N PHE A 32 12.19 -26.52 -36.60
CA PHE A 32 12.91 -27.72 -36.16
C PHE A 32 12.15 -28.94 -36.65
N ASP A 33 12.29 -29.25 -37.94
CA ASP A 33 12.17 -30.62 -38.43
C ASP A 33 13.60 -31.17 -38.50
N ASP A 34 13.77 -32.41 -38.05
CA ASP A 34 15.05 -33.16 -37.95
C ASP A 34 15.80 -33.08 -36.61
N VAL A 35 15.15 -33.52 -35.53
CA VAL A 35 15.89 -34.22 -34.45
C VAL A 35 15.06 -35.43 -33.97
N GLU A 36 15.42 -36.61 -34.45
CA GLU A 36 14.98 -37.89 -33.86
C GLU A 36 15.70 -38.11 -32.52
N PHE A 37 14.95 -38.34 -31.45
CA PHE A 37 15.50 -38.78 -30.16
C PHE A 37 15.41 -40.30 -30.06
N THR A 38 16.55 -40.98 -30.02
CA THR A 38 16.66 -42.41 -29.73
C THR A 38 16.80 -42.63 -28.22
N ASP A 39 16.02 -43.55 -27.68
CA ASP A 39 16.06 -43.99 -26.28
C ASP A 39 17.31 -44.83 -25.98
N GLY A 40 18.00 -44.53 -24.88
CA GLY A 40 19.22 -45.24 -24.45
C GLY A 40 19.47 -45.20 -22.95
N SER A 41 19.38 -46.39 -22.33
CA SER A 41 19.47 -46.71 -20.90
C SER A 41 20.85 -46.51 -20.24
N ALA A 42 20.80 -46.08 -18.96
CA ALA A 42 21.64 -46.37 -17.79
C ALA A 42 23.16 -46.63 -17.90
N GLY A 43 23.94 -45.97 -17.02
CA GLY A 43 25.19 -46.53 -16.45
C GLY A 43 26.34 -45.54 -16.22
N SER A 44 26.56 -45.20 -14.94
CA SER A 44 27.82 -44.99 -14.19
C SER A 44 29.14 -44.52 -14.85
N GLU A 45 29.86 -43.71 -14.04
CA GLU A 45 31.32 -43.48 -13.96
C GLU A 45 31.92 -42.23 -14.64
N SER A 46 33.09 -41.89 -14.10
CA SER A 46 33.72 -40.60 -13.85
C SER A 46 34.84 -40.21 -14.82
N SER A 47 35.24 -38.93 -14.71
CA SER A 47 36.53 -38.29 -15.04
C SER A 47 36.73 -37.64 -16.42
N ASP A 48 36.98 -36.32 -16.32
CA ASP A 48 37.99 -35.49 -17.00
C ASP A 48 38.31 -35.76 -18.47
N THR A 49 37.98 -34.82 -19.36
CA THR A 49 38.98 -34.17 -20.23
C THR A 49 38.45 -32.84 -20.79
N LEU A 50 39.27 -31.78 -20.67
CA LEU A 50 39.16 -30.50 -21.39
C LEU A 50 39.16 -30.71 -22.90
N LEU A 51 38.36 -29.94 -23.66
CA LEU A 51 38.62 -29.60 -25.07
C LEU A 51 37.90 -28.29 -25.48
N GLU A 52 38.58 -27.57 -26.37
CA GLU A 52 38.43 -26.17 -26.80
C GLU A 52 37.15 -25.87 -27.60
N VAL A 53 36.71 -24.61 -27.58
CA VAL A 53 35.72 -24.06 -28.53
C VAL A 53 36.46 -23.20 -29.55
N PRO A 54 36.34 -23.45 -30.87
CA PRO A 54 37.02 -22.69 -31.91
C PRO A 54 36.30 -21.41 -32.34
N ASP A 55 37.10 -20.49 -32.89
CA ASP A 55 36.76 -19.32 -33.69
C ASP A 55 36.00 -19.70 -34.98
N ASP A 56 34.76 -19.26 -35.10
CA ASP A 56 34.17 -18.70 -36.34
C ASP A 56 32.65 -18.62 -36.16
N LEU A 57 32.10 -17.40 -36.12
CA LEU A 57 30.80 -17.06 -36.73
C LEU A 57 30.68 -15.52 -36.78
N VAL A 58 30.82 -14.98 -37.99
CA VAL A 58 30.71 -13.56 -38.38
C VAL A 58 29.38 -13.34 -39.11
N PHE A 59 28.66 -12.25 -38.77
CA PHE A 59 27.73 -11.47 -39.61
C PHE A 59 27.65 -10.08 -38.93
N SER A 60 28.18 -8.93 -39.39
CA SER A 60 28.24 -8.18 -40.67
C SER A 60 26.93 -7.50 -41.13
N ASP A 61 26.74 -6.27 -40.63
CA ASP A 61 26.32 -4.97 -41.22
C ASP A 61 25.16 -4.75 -42.22
N GLY A 62 24.48 -3.61 -42.00
CA GLY A 62 23.76 -2.76 -43.00
C GLY A 62 22.44 -2.16 -42.46
N SER A 63 22.40 -1.01 -41.76
CA SER A 63 22.53 0.41 -42.18
C SER A 63 21.22 1.07 -42.69
N GLU A 64 20.81 2.17 -42.02
CA GLU A 64 20.27 3.46 -42.56
C GLU A 64 19.96 4.35 -41.32
N ALA A 65 20.86 5.26 -40.92
CA ALA A 65 21.03 6.67 -41.36
C ALA A 65 20.04 7.64 -40.64
N GLU A 66 20.52 8.34 -39.60
CA GLU A 66 20.84 9.80 -39.56
C GLU A 66 19.59 10.66 -39.22
N GLU A 67 19.62 11.66 -38.31
CA GLU A 67 20.54 12.79 -38.25
C GLU A 67 20.97 13.20 -36.83
N ALA A 68 22.18 13.76 -36.81
CA ALA A 68 22.92 14.25 -35.66
C ALA A 68 22.71 15.76 -35.39
N SER A 69 23.05 16.21 -34.19
CA SER A 69 23.88 17.42 -34.04
C SER A 69 24.77 17.30 -32.79
N GLN A 70 26.09 17.29 -33.04
CA GLN A 70 27.18 17.55 -32.09
C GLN A 70 27.05 19.00 -31.55
N ASP A 71 27.69 19.47 -30.48
CA ASP A 71 29.05 19.22 -30.03
C ASP A 71 29.31 19.88 -28.65
N SER A 72 30.47 19.53 -28.08
CA SER A 72 31.33 20.29 -27.17
C SER A 72 31.32 19.93 -25.68
N LEU A 73 32.37 19.17 -25.31
CA LEU A 73 32.99 19.18 -23.99
C LEU A 73 33.50 20.59 -23.65
N SER A 74 33.20 21.06 -22.44
CA SER A 74 34.12 21.92 -21.68
C SER A 74 33.99 21.57 -20.20
N THR A 75 35.13 21.27 -19.60
CA THR A 75 35.36 21.10 -18.18
C THR A 75 35.11 22.43 -17.46
N ASP A 76 34.20 22.48 -16.50
CA ASP A 76 34.35 23.39 -15.36
C ASP A 76 33.61 22.89 -14.11
N THR A 77 34.23 23.14 -12.97
CA THR A 77 33.92 22.62 -11.65
C THR A 77 32.96 23.55 -10.90
N SER A 78 31.70 23.15 -10.69
CA SER A 78 30.84 23.65 -9.59
C SER A 78 29.46 22.98 -9.54
N GLY A 79 29.08 22.52 -8.34
CA GLY A 79 27.72 22.20 -7.86
C GLY A 79 26.69 21.71 -8.88
N LYS A 80 26.60 20.39 -9.08
CA LYS A 80 25.47 19.79 -9.82
C LYS A 80 24.24 19.70 -8.91
N THR A 81 23.34 20.68 -9.02
CA THR A 81 21.91 20.43 -8.85
C THR A 81 21.45 19.59 -10.04
N PHE A 82 21.10 18.33 -9.77
CA PHE A 82 20.53 17.46 -10.79
C PHE A 82 19.09 17.90 -11.06
N ASP A 83 18.87 18.52 -12.22
CA ASP A 83 17.53 18.78 -12.75
C ASP A 83 16.96 17.44 -13.20
N VAL A 84 15.91 16.98 -12.51
CA VAL A 84 15.23 15.71 -12.81
C VAL A 84 14.55 15.87 -14.17
N GLN A 85 15.01 15.12 -15.17
CA GLN A 85 14.33 15.02 -16.45
C GLN A 85 13.04 14.20 -16.24
N GLU A 86 11.97 14.90 -15.88
CA GLU A 86 10.63 14.34 -15.67
C GLU A 86 10.01 13.86 -16.99
N GLU A 87 9.57 12.60 -17.03
CA GLU A 87 8.43 12.27 -17.89
C GLU A 87 7.22 13.07 -17.40
N LYS A 88 6.82 14.06 -18.20
CA LYS A 88 5.60 14.85 -18.02
C LYS A 88 4.36 13.96 -18.08
N GLN A 89 3.99 13.33 -16.96
CA GLN A 89 2.61 12.95 -16.73
C GLN A 89 1.80 14.26 -16.68
N SER A 90 1.17 14.59 -17.80
CA SER A 90 0.22 15.70 -17.94
C SER A 90 -0.80 15.68 -16.77
N LEU A 91 -1.35 16.84 -16.37
CA LEU A 91 -2.45 16.94 -15.38
C LEU A 91 -3.56 15.89 -15.57
N TRP A 92 -3.74 15.43 -16.80
CA TRP A 92 -4.64 14.34 -17.15
C TRP A 92 -4.27 12.99 -16.52
N GLY A 93 -2.98 12.64 -16.46
CA GLY A 93 -2.47 11.45 -15.77
C GLY A 93 -2.76 11.48 -14.27
N VAL A 94 -2.54 12.64 -13.64
CA VAL A 94 -2.89 12.85 -12.22
C VAL A 94 -4.40 12.74 -11.98
N PHE A 95 -5.23 13.28 -12.88
CA PHE A 95 -6.68 13.13 -12.82
C PHE A 95 -7.13 11.67 -12.92
N ILE A 96 -6.56 10.91 -13.87
CA ILE A 96 -6.86 9.48 -14.04
C ILE A 96 -6.41 8.67 -12.82
N ALA A 97 -5.21 8.92 -12.31
CA ALA A 97 -4.71 8.28 -11.10
C ALA A 97 -5.64 8.56 -9.91
N GLY A 98 -6.08 9.81 -9.76
CA GLY A 98 -7.09 10.19 -8.77
C GLY A 98 -8.41 9.44 -8.96
N LEU A 99 -8.93 9.38 -10.19
CA LEU A 99 -10.18 8.69 -10.52
C LEU A 99 -10.10 7.19 -10.17
N LEU A 100 -9.00 6.51 -10.53
CA LEU A 100 -8.77 5.11 -10.17
C LEU A 100 -8.68 4.92 -8.65
N GLY A 101 -7.96 5.82 -7.96
CA GLY A 101 -7.86 5.83 -6.51
C GLY A 101 -9.22 6.01 -5.83
N GLY A 102 -10.10 6.85 -6.37
CA GLY A 102 -11.44 7.07 -5.83
C GLY A 102 -12.37 5.86 -6.00
N PHE A 103 -12.28 5.14 -7.12
CA PHE A 103 -13.03 3.89 -7.29
C PHE A 103 -12.51 2.78 -6.37
N ALA A 104 -11.19 2.68 -6.20
CA ALA A 104 -10.60 1.75 -5.23
C ALA A 104 -11.04 2.09 -3.80
N ALA A 105 -11.06 3.38 -3.45
CA ALA A 105 -11.53 3.86 -2.16
C ALA A 105 -12.98 3.44 -1.88
N PHE A 106 -13.88 3.48 -2.86
CA PHE A 106 -15.29 3.09 -2.64
C PHE A 106 -15.47 1.67 -2.08
N ILE A 107 -14.56 0.75 -2.40
CA ILE A 107 -14.57 -0.65 -1.92
C ILE A 107 -14.02 -0.75 -0.49
N MET A 108 -13.36 0.28 0.02
CA MET A 108 -12.80 0.29 1.37
C MET A 108 -13.90 0.15 2.43
N PRO A 109 -13.62 -0.60 3.50
CA PRO A 109 -14.63 -1.01 4.46
C PRO A 109 -15.22 0.15 5.28
N CYS A 110 -14.65 1.37 5.26
CA CYS A 110 -15.26 2.53 5.96
C CYS A 110 -16.23 3.34 5.08
N ILE A 111 -16.16 3.20 3.75
CA ILE A 111 -17.02 3.92 2.80
C ILE A 111 -18.27 3.10 2.48
N PHE A 112 -18.09 1.80 2.25
CA PHE A 112 -19.17 0.90 1.86
C PHE A 112 -20.34 0.84 2.89
N PRO A 113 -20.10 0.80 4.22
CA PRO A 113 -21.11 0.95 5.27
C PRO A 113 -22.05 2.14 5.15
N MET A 114 -21.55 3.24 4.60
CA MET A 114 -22.32 4.49 4.49
C MET A 114 -23.29 4.47 3.32
N VAL A 115 -23.18 3.50 2.40
CA VAL A 115 -24.09 3.36 1.24
C VAL A 115 -25.53 3.07 1.72
N PRO A 116 -25.80 2.04 2.56
CA PRO A 116 -27.13 1.84 3.13
C PRO A 116 -27.68 3.06 3.89
N LEU A 117 -26.84 3.77 4.63
CA LEU A 117 -27.23 4.94 5.41
C LEU A 117 -27.65 6.11 4.50
N THR A 118 -26.84 6.39 3.47
CA THR A 118 -27.13 7.40 2.43
C THR A 118 -28.44 7.06 1.73
N VAL A 119 -28.61 5.81 1.33
CA VAL A 119 -29.84 5.34 0.68
C VAL A 119 -31.05 5.47 1.61
N SER A 120 -30.93 5.11 2.90
CA SER A 120 -32.02 5.24 3.88
C SER A 120 -32.48 6.69 4.04
N PHE A 121 -31.54 7.62 4.03
CA PHE A 121 -31.81 9.04 4.10
C PHE A 121 -32.61 9.55 2.88
N PHE A 122 -32.23 9.15 1.67
CA PHE A 122 -32.95 9.53 0.44
C PHE A 122 -34.28 8.78 0.23
N THR A 123 -34.42 7.56 0.76
CA THR A 123 -35.69 6.80 0.69
C THR A 123 -36.74 7.29 1.70
N LYS A 124 -36.33 7.84 2.85
CA LYS A 124 -37.24 8.43 3.85
C LYS A 124 -37.73 9.83 3.49
N ARG A 125 -37.00 10.58 2.66
CA ARG A 125 -37.42 11.89 2.13
C ARG A 125 -38.45 11.71 1.01
N GLY A 126 -39.74 11.69 1.39
CA GLY A 126 -40.85 11.65 0.44
C GLY A 126 -40.89 12.90 -0.47
N GLY A 127 -41.13 12.72 -1.77
CA GLY A 127 -41.23 13.83 -2.73
C GLY A 127 -41.28 13.38 -4.20
N SER A 128 -41.41 14.34 -5.12
CA SER A 128 -41.38 14.09 -6.57
C SER A 128 -40.01 13.58 -7.04
N ARG A 129 -39.98 12.68 -8.03
CA ARG A 129 -38.74 12.10 -8.61
C ARG A 129 -37.68 13.16 -8.96
N ALA A 130 -38.09 14.30 -9.52
CA ALA A 130 -37.20 15.40 -9.87
C ALA A 130 -36.48 16.04 -8.66
N LYS A 131 -37.17 16.17 -7.52
CA LYS A 131 -36.57 16.67 -6.27
C LYS A 131 -35.57 15.68 -5.69
N GLY A 132 -35.83 14.38 -5.79
CA GLY A 132 -34.88 13.34 -5.37
C GLY A 132 -33.58 13.36 -6.18
N VAL A 133 -33.70 13.47 -7.51
CA VAL A 133 -32.54 13.58 -8.42
C VAL A 133 -31.73 14.85 -8.13
N SER A 134 -32.38 16.00 -7.94
CA SER A 134 -31.71 17.25 -7.60
C SER A 134 -30.95 17.16 -6.27
N GLN A 135 -31.55 16.57 -5.24
CA GLN A 135 -30.90 16.40 -3.93
C GLN A 135 -29.73 15.40 -3.98
N ALA A 136 -29.83 14.34 -4.79
CA ALA A 136 -28.74 13.39 -5.01
C ALA A 136 -27.55 14.04 -5.73
N LEU A 137 -27.79 14.80 -6.80
CA LEU A 137 -26.75 15.55 -7.52
C LEU A 137 -26.06 16.57 -6.60
N LEU A 138 -26.86 17.30 -5.81
CA LEU A 138 -26.35 18.26 -4.84
C LEU A 138 -25.49 17.59 -3.76
N TYR A 139 -25.88 16.39 -3.30
CA TYR A 139 -25.08 15.60 -2.37
C TYR A 139 -23.73 15.20 -2.97
N GLY A 140 -23.73 14.71 -4.21
CA GLY A 140 -22.49 14.41 -4.95
C GLY A 140 -21.61 15.65 -5.12
N LEU A 141 -22.21 16.81 -5.41
CA LEU A 141 -21.49 18.08 -5.49
C LEU A 141 -20.85 18.45 -4.15
N PHE A 142 -21.54 18.28 -3.03
CA PHE A 142 -20.96 18.53 -1.70
C PHE A 142 -19.79 17.59 -1.40
N ILE A 143 -19.88 16.31 -1.76
CA ILE A 143 -18.74 15.38 -1.64
C ILE A 143 -17.53 15.94 -2.41
N ILE A 144 -17.71 16.30 -3.68
CA ILE A 144 -16.63 16.83 -4.52
C ILE A 144 -16.01 18.09 -3.90
N VAL A 145 -16.84 19.07 -3.54
CA VAL A 145 -16.38 20.33 -2.96
C VAL A 145 -15.63 20.10 -1.64
N ILE A 146 -16.14 19.23 -0.76
CA ILE A 146 -15.53 18.98 0.54
C ILE A 146 -14.18 18.27 0.40
N TYR A 147 -14.05 17.26 -0.47
CA TYR A 147 -12.77 16.57 -0.68
C TYR A 147 -11.73 17.47 -1.34
N VAL A 148 -12.10 18.22 -2.37
CA VAL A 148 -11.19 19.16 -3.02
C VAL A 148 -10.76 20.26 -2.04
N ALA A 149 -11.71 20.80 -1.26
CA ALA A 149 -11.41 21.80 -0.23
C ALA A 149 -10.50 21.23 0.87
N LEU A 150 -10.78 20.03 1.36
CA LEU A 150 -9.97 19.40 2.40
C LEU A 150 -8.55 19.08 1.89
N GLY A 151 -8.44 18.53 0.67
CA GLY A 151 -7.15 18.27 0.02
C GLY A 151 -6.33 19.54 -0.16
N MET A 152 -6.91 20.58 -0.77
CA MET A 152 -6.22 21.86 -0.95
C MET A 152 -5.89 22.54 0.38
N LEU A 153 -6.81 22.54 1.35
CA LEU A 153 -6.58 23.14 2.65
C LEU A 153 -5.39 22.47 3.33
N ILE A 154 -5.33 21.14 3.37
CA ILE A 154 -4.22 20.43 4.02
C ILE A 154 -2.90 20.71 3.30
N THR A 155 -2.87 20.65 1.97
CA THR A 155 -1.65 20.91 1.19
C THR A 155 -1.15 22.34 1.39
N ILE A 156 -2.03 23.35 1.40
CA ILE A 156 -1.65 24.77 1.54
C ILE A 156 -1.27 25.13 2.97
N THR A 157 -2.02 24.66 3.97
CA THR A 157 -1.85 25.10 5.36
C THR A 157 -0.76 24.36 6.12
N PHE A 158 -0.57 23.07 5.82
CA PHE A 158 0.34 22.25 6.60
C PHE A 158 1.53 21.67 5.80
N GLY A 159 1.50 21.78 4.47
CA GLY A 159 2.50 21.22 3.56
C GLY A 159 2.29 19.74 3.28
N SER A 160 3.10 19.17 2.38
CA SER A 160 3.04 17.75 1.99
C SER A 160 3.30 16.79 3.17
N ASP A 161 4.15 17.18 4.13
CA ASP A 161 4.47 16.39 5.33
C ASP A 161 3.28 16.18 6.27
N ALA A 162 2.28 17.05 6.23
CA ALA A 162 1.23 17.05 7.22
C ALA A 162 0.25 15.89 7.06
N LEU A 163 0.02 15.48 5.82
CA LEU A 163 -0.78 14.31 5.51
C LEU A 163 -0.12 13.06 6.08
N ASN A 164 1.20 12.97 5.92
CA ASN A 164 1.99 11.90 6.50
C ASN A 164 1.94 11.97 8.03
N ALA A 165 2.24 13.13 8.62
CA ALA A 165 2.25 13.33 10.07
C ALA A 165 0.89 13.06 10.74
N LEU A 166 -0.23 13.36 10.05
CA LEU A 166 -1.59 13.06 10.51
C LEU A 166 -1.90 11.56 10.36
N SER A 167 -1.53 10.95 9.22
CA SER A 167 -1.75 9.53 8.96
C SER A 167 -0.92 8.63 9.87
N THR A 168 0.23 9.10 10.36
CA THR A 168 1.09 8.41 11.32
C THR A 168 0.92 8.93 12.75
N ASN A 169 -0.08 9.78 13.01
CA ASN A 169 -0.34 10.27 14.36
C ASN A 169 -0.99 9.17 15.20
N GLY A 170 -0.37 8.75 16.31
CA GLY A 170 -0.95 7.66 17.10
C GLY A 170 -2.25 8.00 17.82
N ILE A 171 -2.47 9.25 18.22
CA ILE A 171 -3.75 9.65 18.84
C ILE A 171 -4.88 9.53 17.82
N PHE A 172 -4.63 10.00 16.59
CA PHE A 172 -5.57 9.87 15.49
C PHE A 172 -5.81 8.40 15.13
N ASN A 173 -4.76 7.60 14.91
CA ASN A 173 -4.90 6.18 14.60
C ASN A 173 -5.61 5.40 15.73
N PHE A 174 -5.34 5.72 17.00
CA PHE A 174 -6.01 5.09 18.15
C PHE A 174 -7.50 5.46 18.22
N LEU A 175 -7.86 6.72 17.97
CA LEU A 175 -9.25 7.14 17.87
C LEU A 175 -9.96 6.39 16.73
N PHE A 176 -9.32 6.24 15.57
CA PHE A 176 -9.86 5.47 14.45
C PHE A 176 -10.03 3.99 14.77
N PHE A 177 -9.05 3.38 15.45
CA PHE A 177 -9.18 2.02 15.97
C PHE A 177 -10.45 1.87 16.82
N LEU A 178 -10.66 2.75 17.81
CA LEU A 178 -11.85 2.70 18.67
C LEU A 178 -13.15 2.86 17.88
N ILE A 179 -13.18 3.81 16.94
CA ILE A 179 -14.36 4.06 16.09
C ILE A 179 -14.67 2.83 15.23
N LEU A 180 -13.68 2.22 14.59
CA LEU A 180 -13.87 1.01 13.77
C LEU A 180 -14.30 -0.19 14.60
N VAL A 181 -13.79 -0.35 15.83
CA VAL A 181 -14.26 -1.39 16.76
C VAL A 181 -15.73 -1.18 17.13
N VAL A 182 -16.15 0.06 17.38
CA VAL A 182 -17.56 0.40 17.68
C VAL A 182 -18.45 0.10 16.47
N PHE A 183 -18.02 0.43 15.25
CA PHE A 183 -18.76 0.10 14.03
C PHE A 183 -18.83 -1.41 13.77
N ALA A 184 -17.72 -2.13 13.94
CA ALA A 184 -17.69 -3.59 13.84
C ALA A 184 -18.67 -4.24 14.84
N ALA A 185 -18.70 -3.76 16.09
CA ALA A 185 -19.67 -4.20 17.09
C ALA A 185 -21.12 -3.89 16.68
N SER A 186 -21.36 -2.73 16.06
CA SER A 186 -22.67 -2.39 15.51
C SER A 186 -23.08 -3.35 14.38
N PHE A 187 -22.14 -3.75 13.53
CA PHE A 187 -22.38 -4.71 12.45
C PHE A 187 -22.58 -6.16 12.89
N PHE A 188 -21.97 -6.57 14.00
CA PHE A 188 -22.31 -7.84 14.65
C PHE A 188 -23.68 -7.81 15.34
N GLY A 189 -24.33 -6.64 15.40
CA GLY A 189 -25.66 -6.47 15.97
C GLY A 189 -25.67 -6.29 17.48
N ALA A 190 -24.56 -5.85 18.10
CA ALA A 190 -24.52 -5.51 19.52
C ALA A 190 -25.41 -4.29 19.84
N PHE A 191 -25.47 -3.33 18.92
CA PHE A 191 -26.36 -2.18 18.95
C PHE A 191 -26.53 -1.63 17.53
N GLU A 192 -27.71 -1.12 17.19
CA GLU A 192 -27.89 -0.39 15.93
C GLU A 192 -27.45 1.06 16.13
N LEU A 193 -26.49 1.53 15.33
CA LEU A 193 -26.11 2.94 15.27
C LEU A 193 -27.22 3.76 14.58
N THR A 194 -28.37 3.87 15.23
CA THR A 194 -29.42 4.78 14.81
C THR A 194 -29.17 6.12 15.47
N LEU A 195 -29.03 7.17 14.66
CA LEU A 195 -29.00 8.54 15.19
C LEU A 195 -30.24 8.72 16.07
N PRO A 196 -30.11 9.19 17.33
CA PRO A 196 -31.24 9.31 18.23
C PRO A 196 -32.33 10.14 17.53
N SER A 197 -33.57 9.66 17.59
CA SER A 197 -34.70 10.26 16.87
C SER A 197 -34.90 11.74 17.23
N SER A 198 -34.51 12.15 18.43
CA SER A 198 -34.49 13.56 18.86
C SER A 198 -33.48 14.43 18.11
N PHE A 199 -32.35 13.88 17.66
CA PHE A 199 -31.35 14.58 16.85
C PHE A 199 -31.79 14.64 15.38
N VAL A 200 -32.28 13.51 14.84
CA VAL A 200 -32.83 13.44 13.48
C VAL A 200 -34.03 14.36 13.32
N ASN A 201 -34.98 14.33 14.26
CA ASN A 201 -36.17 15.20 14.22
C ASN A 201 -35.83 16.67 14.43
N LYS A 202 -34.76 17.02 15.16
CA LYS A 202 -34.28 18.41 15.28
C LYS A 202 -33.61 18.91 14.02
N ILE A 203 -32.84 18.04 13.34
CA ILE A 203 -32.24 18.33 12.04
C ILE A 203 -33.34 18.44 10.98
N ASP A 204 -34.32 17.54 10.98
CA ASP A 204 -35.44 17.56 10.03
C ASP A 204 -36.38 18.75 10.26
N ALA A 205 -36.69 19.10 11.51
CA ALA A 205 -37.48 20.30 11.84
C ALA A 205 -36.78 21.62 11.45
N LYS A 206 -35.43 21.63 11.42
CA LYS A 206 -34.65 22.74 10.84
C LYS A 206 -34.48 22.61 9.32
N SER A 207 -34.59 21.40 8.78
CA SER A 207 -34.46 21.06 7.36
C SER A 207 -35.71 21.43 6.55
N ASP A 208 -36.88 21.61 7.18
CA ASP A 208 -38.11 22.09 6.53
C ASP A 208 -37.98 23.52 5.96
N LYS A 209 -36.92 24.26 6.31
CA LYS A 209 -36.58 25.56 5.69
C LYS A 209 -35.34 25.51 4.76
N GLY A 210 -34.74 24.34 4.53
CA GLY A 210 -33.62 24.22 3.59
C GLY A 210 -32.87 22.90 3.71
N GLY A 211 -33.33 21.86 3.02
CA GLY A 211 -32.72 20.51 3.02
C GLY A 211 -31.25 20.42 2.58
N PHE A 212 -30.66 21.53 2.14
CA PHE A 212 -29.25 21.68 1.77
C PHE A 212 -28.29 21.50 2.96
N VAL A 213 -28.63 22.03 4.14
CA VAL A 213 -27.74 21.97 5.32
C VAL A 213 -27.55 20.52 5.79
N GLY A 214 -28.63 19.73 5.83
CA GLY A 214 -28.55 18.31 6.18
C GLY A 214 -27.73 17.49 5.19
N LEU A 215 -27.84 17.78 3.89
CA LEU A 215 -27.04 17.12 2.84
C LEU A 215 -25.55 17.46 2.96
N PHE A 216 -25.22 18.72 3.26
CA PHE A 216 -23.85 19.16 3.48
C PHE A 216 -23.21 18.45 4.68
N PHE A 217 -23.88 18.42 5.84
CA PHE A 217 -23.33 17.74 7.03
C PHE A 217 -23.18 16.24 6.82
N MET A 218 -24.11 15.60 6.11
CA MET A 218 -23.97 14.18 5.74
C MET A 218 -22.76 13.94 4.85
N ALA A 219 -22.56 14.76 3.81
CA ALA A 219 -21.41 14.66 2.92
C ALA A 219 -20.10 14.93 3.66
N PHE A 220 -20.10 15.89 4.60
CA PHE A 220 -18.96 16.21 5.45
C PHE A 220 -18.59 15.05 6.38
N SER A 221 -19.58 14.43 7.04
CA SER A 221 -19.34 13.25 7.88
C SER A 221 -18.78 12.08 7.07
N LEU A 222 -19.32 11.82 5.87
CA LEU A 222 -18.78 10.80 4.96
C LEU A 222 -17.33 11.11 4.60
N ALA A 223 -17.03 12.34 4.20
CA ALA A 223 -15.68 12.75 3.80
C ALA A 223 -14.68 12.62 4.96
N LEU A 224 -15.04 13.02 6.17
CA LEU A 224 -14.16 12.95 7.35
C LEU A 224 -13.82 11.50 7.73
N VAL A 225 -14.84 10.62 7.79
CA VAL A 225 -14.63 9.21 8.12
C VAL A 225 -13.84 8.51 7.02
N SER A 226 -14.21 8.77 5.76
CA SER A 226 -13.54 8.15 4.61
C SER A 226 -12.11 8.62 4.44
N PHE A 227 -11.81 9.92 4.64
CA PHE A 227 -10.46 10.45 4.48
C PHE A 227 -9.43 9.66 5.29
N SER A 228 -9.85 9.14 6.43
CA SER A 228 -9.00 8.42 7.37
C SER A 228 -8.66 7.00 6.90
N CYS A 229 -9.56 6.33 6.17
CA CYS A 229 -9.26 5.04 5.53
C CYS A 229 -8.64 5.19 4.13
N THR A 230 -8.80 6.35 3.48
CA THR A 230 -8.23 6.65 2.16
C THR A 230 -6.92 7.43 2.24
N GLY A 231 -6.46 7.76 3.45
CA GLY A 231 -5.27 8.57 3.73
C GLY A 231 -4.03 8.12 2.96
N PRO A 232 -3.68 6.81 2.93
CA PRO A 232 -2.54 6.34 2.15
C PRO A 232 -2.66 6.60 0.64
N ILE A 233 -3.85 6.34 0.06
CA ILE A 233 -4.11 6.53 -1.38
C ILE A 233 -4.05 8.02 -1.73
N ILE A 234 -4.70 8.85 -0.90
CA ILE A 234 -4.71 10.30 -1.08
C ILE A 234 -3.31 10.88 -0.86
N GLY A 235 -2.58 10.39 0.13
CA GLY A 235 -1.22 10.85 0.44
C GLY A 235 -0.25 10.61 -0.71
N THR A 236 -0.22 9.40 -1.26
CA THR A 236 0.64 9.10 -2.42
C THR A 236 0.25 9.93 -3.64
N LEU A 237 -1.06 10.04 -3.90
CA LEU A 237 -1.57 10.85 -5.02
C LEU A 237 -1.21 12.32 -4.87
N LEU A 238 -1.37 12.89 -3.67
CA LEU A 238 -1.11 14.30 -3.41
C LEU A 238 0.38 14.63 -3.44
N VAL A 239 1.24 13.74 -2.95
CA VAL A 239 2.69 13.94 -2.99
C VAL A 239 3.21 13.85 -4.42
N GLU A 240 2.80 12.83 -5.18
CA GLU A 240 3.16 12.71 -6.60
C GLU A 240 2.63 13.90 -7.43
N ALA A 241 1.42 14.37 -7.14
CA ALA A 241 0.85 15.52 -7.81
C ALA A 241 1.53 16.84 -7.42
N ALA A 242 2.10 16.94 -6.21
CA ALA A 242 2.81 18.11 -5.73
C ALA A 242 4.27 18.17 -6.18
N SER A 243 4.94 17.02 -6.33
CA SER A 243 6.35 16.94 -6.74
C SER A 243 6.55 17.34 -8.21
N ARG A 244 5.52 17.24 -9.05
CA ARG A 244 5.56 17.53 -10.49
C ARG A 244 5.42 19.03 -10.86
N GLY A 245 5.72 19.94 -9.93
CA GLY A 245 5.88 21.38 -10.19
C GLY A 245 4.61 22.21 -10.48
N GLU A 246 3.45 21.58 -10.73
CA GLU A 246 2.20 22.31 -11.00
C GLU A 246 1.39 22.53 -9.72
N ARG A 247 1.22 23.79 -9.32
CA ARG A 247 0.37 24.21 -8.18
C ARG A 247 -1.08 23.65 -8.23
N LEU A 248 -1.55 23.23 -9.40
CA LEU A 248 -2.89 22.67 -9.62
C LEU A 248 -2.94 21.14 -9.53
N GLY A 249 -1.82 20.43 -9.53
CA GLY A 249 -1.77 18.97 -9.49
C GLY A 249 -2.60 18.36 -8.35
N PRO A 250 -2.37 18.76 -7.08
CA PRO A 250 -3.14 18.30 -5.92
C PRO A 250 -4.66 18.51 -6.07
N ALA A 251 -5.07 19.65 -6.62
CA ALA A 251 -6.48 19.98 -6.82
C ALA A 251 -7.12 19.08 -7.89
N VAL A 252 -6.41 18.84 -8.99
CA VAL A 252 -6.86 17.99 -10.09
C VAL A 252 -6.94 16.52 -9.67
N GLY A 253 -5.95 16.02 -8.92
CA GLY A 253 -5.97 14.66 -8.37
C GLY A 253 -7.14 14.44 -7.41
N MET A 254 -7.37 15.38 -6.47
CA MET A 254 -8.50 15.32 -5.54
C MET A 254 -9.85 15.48 -6.23
N LEU A 255 -9.92 16.26 -7.31
CA LEU A 255 -11.11 16.36 -8.14
C LEU A 255 -11.44 15.02 -8.80
N GLY A 256 -10.45 14.35 -9.40
CA GLY A 256 -10.63 13.01 -9.95
C GLY A 256 -11.07 11.99 -8.90
N PHE A 257 -10.40 11.97 -7.75
CA PHE A 257 -10.71 11.08 -6.63
C PHE A 257 -12.14 11.26 -6.12
N SER A 258 -12.55 12.50 -5.88
CA SER A 258 -13.87 12.82 -5.33
C SER A 258 -15.02 12.62 -6.32
N ILE A 259 -14.78 12.84 -7.62
CA ILE A 259 -15.75 12.49 -8.67
C ILE A 259 -15.99 10.98 -8.72
N ALA A 260 -14.92 10.17 -8.73
CA ALA A 260 -15.03 8.71 -8.71
C ALA A 260 -15.80 8.22 -7.49
N LEU A 261 -15.54 8.78 -6.31
CA LEU A 261 -16.26 8.43 -5.08
C LEU A 261 -17.72 8.88 -5.12
N ALA A 262 -18.01 10.08 -5.63
CA ALA A 262 -19.37 10.62 -5.68
C ALA A 262 -20.30 9.85 -6.64
N ILE A 263 -19.78 9.31 -7.75
CA ILE A 263 -20.58 8.61 -8.78
C ILE A 263 -21.40 7.45 -8.19
N PRO A 264 -20.82 6.47 -7.47
CA PRO A 264 -21.59 5.40 -6.84
C PRO A 264 -22.66 5.92 -5.88
N PHE A 265 -22.34 6.90 -5.01
CA PHE A 265 -23.30 7.43 -4.05
C PHE A 265 -24.49 8.14 -4.70
N VAL A 266 -24.22 8.95 -5.74
CA VAL A 266 -25.26 9.62 -6.53
C VAL A 266 -26.11 8.59 -7.27
N LEU A 267 -25.48 7.54 -7.83
CA LEU A 267 -26.17 6.46 -8.51
C LEU A 267 -27.11 5.69 -7.58
N PHE A 268 -26.64 5.32 -6.37
CA PHE A 268 -27.48 4.68 -5.36
C PHE A 268 -28.62 5.58 -4.88
N ALA A 269 -28.42 6.89 -4.83
CA ALA A 269 -29.46 7.86 -4.50
C ALA A 269 -30.49 8.08 -5.63
N PHE A 270 -30.13 7.87 -6.91
CA PHE A 270 -31.04 8.00 -8.06
C PHE A 270 -32.08 6.90 -8.17
N PHE A 271 -31.80 5.72 -7.62
CA PHE A 271 -32.71 4.58 -7.72
C PHE A 271 -33.29 4.11 -6.36
N PRO A 272 -34.15 4.92 -5.71
CA PRO A 272 -34.97 4.43 -4.60
C PRO A 272 -35.80 3.18 -4.98
N SER A 273 -36.19 3.09 -6.27
CA SER A 273 -36.95 1.96 -6.83
C SER A 273 -36.12 0.69 -7.04
N MET A 274 -34.82 0.78 -7.36
CA MET A 274 -33.92 -0.38 -7.48
C MET A 274 -33.66 -1.01 -6.10
N LEU A 275 -33.75 -0.21 -5.04
CA LEU A 275 -33.75 -0.70 -3.66
C LEU A 275 -35.10 -1.23 -3.19
N LYS A 276 -36.21 -0.73 -3.73
CA LYS A 276 -37.54 -1.31 -3.51
C LYS A 276 -37.65 -2.72 -4.11
N SER A 277 -36.83 -3.03 -5.12
CA SER A 277 -36.63 -4.38 -5.69
C SER A 277 -35.51 -5.19 -5.01
N LEU A 278 -34.76 -4.62 -4.06
CA LEU A 278 -33.93 -5.43 -3.18
C LEU A 278 -34.89 -6.21 -2.27
N PRO A 279 -34.84 -7.55 -2.24
CA PRO A 279 -35.77 -8.35 -1.46
C PRO A 279 -35.78 -7.86 -0.02
N ARG A 280 -36.97 -7.60 0.54
CA ARG A 280 -37.18 -7.12 1.91
C ARG A 280 -36.24 -7.86 2.85
N SER A 281 -35.22 -7.15 3.37
CA SER A 281 -34.43 -7.48 4.57
C SER A 281 -34.45 -8.96 4.96
N GLY A 282 -34.08 -9.84 4.04
CA GLY A 282 -33.89 -11.25 4.35
C GLY A 282 -32.62 -11.41 5.18
N GLY A 283 -32.38 -12.61 5.71
CA GLY A 283 -31.14 -12.93 6.42
C GLY A 283 -29.85 -12.63 5.64
N TRP A 284 -29.93 -12.46 4.31
CA TRP A 284 -28.80 -12.06 3.47
C TRP A 284 -28.20 -10.70 3.84
N LEU A 285 -29.03 -9.66 4.10
CA LEU A 285 -28.50 -8.34 4.46
C LEU A 285 -27.82 -8.38 5.83
N ASN A 286 -28.34 -9.20 6.76
CA ASN A 286 -27.68 -9.42 8.04
C ASN A 286 -26.32 -10.11 7.86
N SER A 287 -26.22 -11.09 6.97
CA SER A 287 -24.94 -11.72 6.66
C SER A 287 -23.93 -10.79 6.02
N VAL A 288 -24.36 -9.88 5.15
CA VAL A 288 -23.46 -8.85 4.60
C VAL A 288 -22.93 -7.96 5.73
N LYS A 289 -23.78 -7.52 6.68
CA LYS A 289 -23.34 -6.74 7.84
C LYS A 289 -22.30 -7.50 8.67
N VAL A 290 -22.57 -8.75 9.02
CA VAL A 290 -21.64 -9.55 9.84
C VAL A 290 -20.30 -9.77 9.14
N VAL A 291 -20.29 -10.06 7.84
CA VAL A 291 -19.06 -10.18 7.03
C VAL A 291 -18.28 -8.85 7.03
N LEU A 292 -18.96 -7.72 6.81
CA LEU A 292 -18.33 -6.40 6.89
C LEU A 292 -17.79 -6.10 8.30
N GLY A 293 -18.47 -6.53 9.36
CA GLY A 293 -18.01 -6.41 10.74
C GLY A 293 -16.71 -7.14 11.00
N PHE A 294 -16.54 -8.36 10.46
CA PHE A 294 -15.26 -9.08 10.56
C PHE A 294 -14.13 -8.37 9.78
N LEU A 295 -14.42 -7.88 8.56
CA LEU A 295 -13.44 -7.14 7.76
C LEU A 295 -13.05 -5.81 8.43
N GLU A 296 -14.01 -5.10 9.01
CA GLU A 296 -13.79 -3.86 9.73
C GLU A 296 -12.98 -4.08 11.01
N LEU A 297 -13.26 -5.15 11.76
CA LEU A 297 -12.47 -5.53 12.93
C LEU A 297 -11.02 -5.88 12.55
N ALA A 298 -10.81 -6.62 11.46
CA ALA A 298 -9.46 -6.92 10.95
C ALA A 298 -8.72 -5.64 10.55
N LEU A 299 -9.39 -4.70 9.88
CA LEU A 299 -8.80 -3.41 9.54
C LEU A 299 -8.51 -2.55 10.79
N ALA A 300 -9.37 -2.58 11.80
CA ALA A 300 -9.16 -1.84 13.04
C ALA A 300 -7.82 -2.23 13.70
N LEU A 301 -7.46 -3.52 13.68
CA LEU A 301 -6.17 -3.99 14.19
C LEU A 301 -4.98 -3.36 13.47
N LYS A 302 -5.10 -3.01 12.18
CA LYS A 302 -4.03 -2.29 11.46
C LYS A 302 -3.79 -0.90 12.06
N PHE A 303 -4.85 -0.16 12.37
CA PHE A 303 -4.72 1.13 13.03
C PHE A 303 -4.10 1.01 14.43
N LEU A 304 -4.44 -0.05 15.18
CA LEU A 304 -3.82 -0.32 16.48
C LEU A 304 -2.33 -0.68 16.33
N SER A 305 -1.98 -1.51 15.35
CA SER A 305 -0.58 -1.86 15.03
C SER A 305 0.24 -0.63 14.65
N ASN A 306 -0.33 0.32 13.90
CA ASN A 306 0.36 1.57 13.58
C ASN A 306 0.71 2.40 14.82
N VAL A 307 -0.16 2.38 15.84
CA VAL A 307 0.08 3.04 17.14
C VAL A 307 1.15 2.29 17.92
N ASP A 308 1.05 0.96 17.97
CA ASP A 308 2.02 0.09 18.65
C ASP A 308 3.45 0.32 18.16
N LEU A 309 3.63 0.38 16.83
CA LEU A 309 4.93 0.63 16.20
C LEU A 309 5.42 2.06 16.43
N ALA A 310 4.55 3.07 16.31
CA ALA A 310 4.96 4.46 16.48
C ALA A 310 5.32 4.83 17.93
N TYR A 311 4.80 4.11 18.93
CA TYR A 311 5.03 4.36 20.36
C TYR A 311 5.82 3.26 21.06
N HIS A 312 6.33 2.27 20.31
CA HIS A 312 7.16 1.19 20.85
C HIS A 312 6.50 0.38 21.97
N TRP A 313 5.19 0.11 21.87
CA TRP A 313 4.44 -0.62 22.91
C TRP A 313 4.75 -2.12 22.95
N ASN A 314 5.12 -2.73 21.81
CA ASN A 314 5.45 -4.16 21.68
C ASN A 314 4.30 -5.10 22.08
N TRP A 315 3.05 -4.72 21.77
CA TRP A 315 1.87 -5.53 22.04
C TRP A 315 1.39 -6.30 20.80
N LEU A 316 1.65 -5.77 19.60
CA LEU A 316 1.16 -6.32 18.33
C LEU A 316 2.30 -6.61 17.36
N ASP A 317 3.23 -7.44 17.80
CA ASP A 317 4.23 -8.03 16.93
C ASP A 317 3.58 -8.91 15.83
N ARG A 318 4.34 -9.18 14.77
CA ARG A 318 3.83 -9.75 13.52
C ARG A 318 3.04 -11.05 13.72
N GLU A 319 3.50 -11.94 14.60
CA GLU A 319 2.86 -13.20 14.95
C GLU A 319 1.56 -13.02 15.72
N VAL A 320 1.49 -12.06 16.65
CA VAL A 320 0.29 -11.74 17.42
C VAL A 320 -0.75 -11.14 16.49
N PHE A 321 -0.33 -10.22 15.62
CA PHE A 321 -1.17 -9.64 14.58
C PHE A 321 -1.73 -10.70 13.63
N LEU A 322 -0.87 -11.60 13.11
CA LEU A 322 -1.27 -12.70 12.24
C LEU A 322 -2.21 -13.68 12.94
N ALA A 323 -1.96 -14.02 14.20
CA ALA A 323 -2.83 -14.90 14.98
C ALA A 323 -4.24 -14.30 15.13
N LEU A 324 -4.35 -13.02 15.46
CA LEU A 324 -5.63 -12.32 15.53
C LEU A 324 -6.35 -12.31 14.18
N TRP A 325 -5.65 -12.05 13.08
CA TRP A 325 -6.21 -12.09 11.73
C TRP A 325 -6.69 -13.50 11.36
N ILE A 326 -5.87 -14.53 11.58
CA ILE A 326 -6.23 -15.93 11.33
C ILE A 326 -7.51 -16.30 12.10
N VAL A 327 -7.62 -15.89 13.36
CA VAL A 327 -8.82 -16.14 14.18
C VAL A 327 -10.04 -15.39 13.65
N ILE A 328 -9.91 -14.10 13.32
CA ILE A 328 -11.01 -13.27 12.78
C ILE A 328 -11.52 -13.82 11.45
N PHE A 329 -10.63 -14.08 10.49
CA PHE A 329 -11.00 -14.65 9.20
C PHE A 329 -11.50 -16.09 9.33
N GLY A 330 -10.95 -16.88 10.25
CA GLY A 330 -11.44 -18.21 10.59
C GLY A 330 -12.88 -18.19 11.12
N MET A 331 -13.19 -17.28 12.05
CA MET A 331 -14.56 -17.06 12.54
C MET A 331 -15.50 -16.60 11.43
N MET A 332 -15.05 -15.71 10.54
CA MET A 332 -15.82 -15.31 9.37
C MET A 332 -16.10 -16.49 8.44
N GLY A 333 -15.14 -17.37 8.20
CA GLY A 333 -15.32 -18.60 7.42
C GLY A 333 -16.35 -19.54 8.07
N LEU A 334 -16.24 -19.77 9.39
CA LEU A 334 -17.19 -20.59 10.15
C LEU A 334 -18.61 -19.99 10.15
N TYR A 335 -18.71 -18.66 10.20
CA TYR A 335 -19.97 -17.93 10.06
C TYR A 335 -20.61 -18.18 8.67
N LEU A 336 -19.81 -18.09 7.59
CA LEU A 336 -20.30 -18.31 6.23
C LEU A 336 -20.79 -19.75 5.99
N ILE A 337 -20.17 -20.73 6.64
CA ILE A 337 -20.63 -22.13 6.65
C ILE A 337 -21.92 -22.30 7.47
N GLY A 338 -22.27 -21.34 8.32
CA GLY A 338 -23.45 -21.39 9.18
C GLY A 338 -23.21 -22.12 10.51
N LYS A 339 -21.96 -22.32 10.92
CA LYS A 339 -21.61 -22.90 12.22
C LYS A 339 -21.76 -21.90 13.37
N ILE A 340 -21.61 -20.62 13.07
CA ILE A 340 -21.80 -19.49 13.98
C ILE A 340 -22.99 -18.68 13.46
N SER A 341 -23.88 -18.26 14.35
CA SER A 341 -25.03 -17.40 14.03
C SER A 341 -25.20 -16.32 15.09
N PHE A 342 -25.48 -15.09 14.67
CA PHE A 342 -25.75 -13.98 15.58
C PHE A 342 -27.24 -13.86 15.89
N ALA A 343 -27.60 -13.07 16.91
CA ALA A 343 -28.98 -12.95 17.42
C ALA A 343 -30.03 -12.55 16.36
N HIS A 344 -29.60 -11.84 15.31
CA HIS A 344 -30.45 -11.34 14.23
C HIS A 344 -30.40 -12.21 12.96
N ASP A 345 -29.73 -13.36 13.00
CA ASP A 345 -29.65 -14.29 11.87
C ASP A 345 -30.84 -15.26 11.82
N SER A 346 -31.28 -15.55 10.59
CA SER A 346 -32.23 -16.64 10.33
C SER A 346 -31.51 -18.00 10.25
N PRO A 347 -32.08 -19.09 10.77
CA PRO A 347 -31.46 -20.41 10.71
C PRO A 347 -31.25 -20.87 9.25
N LEU A 348 -30.09 -21.47 8.99
CA LEU A 348 -29.70 -21.92 7.65
C LEU A 348 -30.02 -23.39 7.47
N THR A 349 -30.93 -23.69 6.54
CA THR A 349 -31.25 -25.07 6.16
C THR A 349 -30.32 -25.63 5.09
N HIS A 350 -29.74 -24.77 4.25
CA HIS A 350 -28.80 -25.14 3.19
C HIS A 350 -27.77 -24.03 2.97
N LEU A 351 -26.55 -24.40 2.55
CA LEU A 351 -25.56 -23.42 2.12
C LEU A 351 -25.87 -22.95 0.70
N SER A 352 -26.03 -21.64 0.53
CA SER A 352 -26.11 -21.00 -0.78
C SER A 352 -24.76 -21.00 -1.49
N VAL A 353 -24.74 -21.19 -2.81
CA VAL A 353 -23.51 -21.18 -3.63
C VAL A 353 -22.61 -19.95 -3.39
N PRO A 354 -23.12 -18.70 -3.31
CA PRO A 354 -22.27 -17.54 -3.04
C PRO A 354 -21.55 -17.59 -1.69
N ARG A 355 -22.22 -18.10 -0.64
CA ARG A 355 -21.60 -18.27 0.69
C ARG A 355 -20.54 -19.36 0.68
N THR A 356 -20.76 -20.44 -0.07
CA THR A 356 -19.75 -21.51 -0.24
C THR A 356 -18.51 -20.97 -0.94
N ILE A 357 -18.66 -20.24 -2.05
CA ILE A 357 -17.54 -19.63 -2.77
C ILE A 357 -16.78 -18.66 -1.86
N LEU A 358 -17.49 -17.76 -1.16
CA LEU A 358 -16.87 -16.82 -0.25
C LEU A 358 -16.15 -17.52 0.92
N SER A 359 -16.75 -18.58 1.47
CA SER A 359 -16.13 -19.38 2.53
C SER A 359 -14.84 -20.05 2.05
N ILE A 360 -14.82 -20.61 0.83
CA ILE A 360 -13.61 -21.21 0.24
C ILE A 360 -12.52 -20.14 0.13
N ILE A 361 -12.83 -18.96 -0.42
CA ILE A 361 -11.87 -17.84 -0.53
C ILE A 361 -11.31 -17.46 0.84
N VAL A 362 -12.18 -17.32 1.85
CA VAL A 362 -11.77 -16.95 3.21
C VAL A 362 -10.89 -18.02 3.84
N PHE A 363 -11.23 -19.30 3.74
CA PHE A 363 -10.38 -20.37 4.28
C PHE A 363 -9.07 -20.53 3.51
N SER A 364 -9.06 -20.35 2.19
CA SER A 364 -7.82 -20.29 1.41
C SER A 364 -6.93 -19.14 1.88
N PHE A 365 -7.52 -17.97 2.18
CA PHE A 365 -6.79 -16.83 2.73
C PHE A 365 -6.23 -17.11 4.14
N VAL A 366 -7.02 -17.77 5.01
CA VAL A 366 -6.55 -18.22 6.32
C VAL A 366 -5.36 -19.19 6.17
N MET A 367 -5.48 -20.19 5.30
CA MET A 367 -4.42 -21.16 5.02
C MET A 367 -3.15 -20.49 4.47
N TYR A 368 -3.30 -19.45 3.65
CA TYR A 368 -2.17 -18.65 3.15
C TYR A 368 -1.42 -17.92 4.28
N MET A 369 -2.11 -17.43 5.32
CA MET A 369 -1.48 -16.71 6.43
C MET A 369 -0.75 -17.62 7.43
N ILE A 370 -1.16 -18.89 7.55
CA ILE A 370 -0.60 -19.83 8.53
C ILE A 370 0.94 -19.90 8.45
N PRO A 371 1.58 -20.14 7.28
CA PRO A 371 3.05 -20.13 7.17
C PRO A 371 3.74 -18.85 7.66
N GLY A 372 3.04 -17.71 7.65
CA GLY A 372 3.58 -16.44 8.15
C GLY A 372 3.90 -16.46 9.64
N MET A 373 3.18 -17.26 10.44
CA MET A 373 3.49 -17.42 11.87
C MET A 373 4.88 -18.04 12.11
N TRP A 374 5.49 -18.63 11.08
CA TRP A 374 6.83 -19.24 11.13
C TRP A 374 7.87 -18.50 10.27
N GLY A 375 7.59 -17.25 9.87
CA GLY A 375 8.55 -16.38 9.18
C GLY A 375 8.37 -16.27 7.68
N ALA A 376 7.34 -16.89 7.09
CA ALA A 376 7.08 -16.71 5.67
C ALA A 376 6.82 -15.21 5.34
N PRO A 377 7.35 -14.69 4.20
CA PRO A 377 7.28 -13.25 3.89
C PRO A 377 5.86 -12.76 3.59
N LEU A 378 4.92 -13.65 3.24
CA LEU A 378 3.53 -13.31 2.91
C LEU A 378 3.41 -12.11 1.95
N LYS A 379 4.15 -12.19 0.83
CA LYS A 379 4.34 -11.10 -0.16
C LYS A 379 3.06 -10.34 -0.52
N ALA A 380 1.93 -11.04 -0.70
CA ALA A 380 0.65 -10.46 -1.11
C ALA A 380 0.02 -9.50 -0.07
N ILE A 381 0.31 -9.70 1.22
CA ILE A 381 -0.24 -8.89 2.32
C ILE A 381 0.83 -8.18 3.15
N SER A 382 2.11 -8.29 2.76
CA SER A 382 3.26 -7.63 3.43
C SER A 382 3.03 -6.15 3.73
N ALA A 383 2.35 -5.45 2.82
CA ALA A 383 1.90 -4.07 2.94
C ALA A 383 1.08 -3.76 4.23
N PHE A 384 0.33 -4.75 4.73
CA PHE A 384 -0.60 -4.56 5.85
C PHE A 384 -0.10 -5.19 7.16
N LEU A 385 0.96 -5.99 7.11
CA LEU A 385 1.52 -6.66 8.28
C LEU A 385 2.52 -5.75 9.01
N PRO A 386 2.74 -5.95 10.32
CA PRO A 386 3.91 -5.40 11.01
C PRO A 386 5.22 -5.85 10.34
N PRO A 387 6.32 -5.10 10.51
CA PRO A 387 7.64 -5.47 9.98
C PRO A 387 8.04 -6.91 10.36
N SER A 388 8.74 -7.61 9.47
CA SER A 388 9.26 -8.96 9.74
C SER A 388 10.27 -9.00 10.88
N ALA A 389 10.90 -7.86 11.18
CA ALA A 389 11.82 -7.69 12.29
C ALA A 389 11.15 -7.95 13.65
N THR A 390 9.92 -7.46 13.84
CA THR A 390 9.14 -7.65 15.08
C THR A 390 8.81 -9.11 15.39
N GLN A 391 9.05 -10.03 14.46
CA GLN A 391 8.71 -11.43 14.64
C GLN A 391 9.76 -12.18 15.46
N ASP A 392 9.39 -12.64 16.65
CA ASP A 392 10.28 -13.40 17.53
C ASP A 392 10.51 -14.81 16.96
N PHE A 393 9.43 -15.46 16.52
CA PHE A 393 9.49 -16.84 16.05
C PHE A 393 9.55 -16.95 14.52
N ASP A 394 10.74 -17.28 14.02
CA ASP A 394 11.03 -17.36 12.59
C ASP A 394 11.93 -18.56 12.30
N LEU A 395 11.40 -19.53 11.54
CA LEU A 395 12.16 -20.73 11.17
C LEU A 395 13.11 -20.49 10.00
N SER A 396 12.94 -19.40 9.25
CA SER A 396 13.82 -19.09 8.12
C SER A 396 15.22 -18.69 8.58
N VAL A 397 15.32 -18.02 9.74
CA VAL A 397 16.60 -17.65 10.38
C VAL A 397 17.28 -18.81 11.12
N ALA A 398 16.59 -19.92 11.38
CA ALA A 398 17.22 -21.12 11.96
C ALA A 398 18.27 -21.73 11.01
N ASN A 399 18.17 -21.48 9.70
CA ASN A 399 19.20 -21.84 8.71
C ASN A 399 20.26 -20.76 8.50
N PHE A 400 20.10 -19.57 9.09
CA PHE A 400 21.06 -18.46 9.08
C PHE A 400 21.75 -18.34 10.44
N ALA A 401 22.16 -19.47 11.03
CA ALA A 401 23.20 -19.50 12.07
C ALA A 401 24.58 -19.15 11.47
N SER A 402 24.64 -18.03 10.78
CA SER A 402 25.84 -17.22 10.59
C SER A 402 25.83 -16.23 11.73
N THR A 403 26.90 -16.31 12.52
CA THR A 403 27.30 -15.45 13.64
C THR A 403 26.72 -14.03 13.52
N PRO A 404 26.21 -13.42 14.61
CA PRO A 404 25.86 -12.01 14.56
C PRO A 404 27.08 -11.29 14.00
N ALA A 405 26.89 -10.52 12.93
CA ALA A 405 27.87 -9.55 12.51
C ALA A 405 27.94 -8.53 13.65
N GLN A 406 28.69 -8.87 14.71
CA GLN A 406 29.19 -7.89 15.64
C GLN A 406 29.90 -6.87 14.76
N SER A 407 29.40 -5.64 14.81
CA SER A 407 29.96 -4.47 14.18
C SER A 407 31.46 -4.63 14.03
N ALA A 408 31.95 -4.61 12.78
CA ALA A 408 33.37 -4.69 12.46
C ALA A 408 34.20 -3.57 13.14
N THR A 409 33.55 -2.64 13.85
CA THR A 409 34.12 -1.47 14.51
C THR A 409 33.92 -1.41 16.04
N GLY A 410 33.25 -2.37 16.69
CA GLY A 410 33.11 -2.40 18.17
C GLY A 410 32.41 -1.18 18.81
N LYS A 411 31.92 -0.22 18.02
CA LYS A 411 31.14 0.93 18.47
C LYS A 411 29.65 0.60 18.39
N LYS A 412 28.91 0.89 19.46
CA LYS A 412 27.44 0.78 19.47
C LYS A 412 26.86 1.83 18.52
N LYS A 413 26.19 1.41 17.45
CA LYS A 413 25.52 2.32 16.50
C LYS A 413 24.43 3.11 17.22
N LYS A 414 24.31 4.40 16.91
CA LYS A 414 23.28 5.28 17.48
C LYS A 414 21.89 4.77 17.07
N TYR A 415 20.95 4.83 18.02
CA TYR A 415 19.55 4.37 17.89
C TYR A 415 19.33 2.89 17.50
N TYR A 416 20.38 2.06 17.51
CA TYR A 416 20.31 0.65 17.13
C TYR A 416 19.22 -0.12 17.88
N GLU A 417 19.15 0.04 19.21
CA GLU A 417 18.18 -0.66 20.07
C GLU A 417 16.72 -0.24 19.82
N ILE A 418 16.50 0.88 19.14
CA ILE A 418 15.15 1.37 18.82
C ILE A 418 14.69 0.79 17.48
N PHE A 419 15.58 0.75 16.48
CA PHE A 419 15.20 0.47 15.09
C PHE A 419 15.58 -0.92 14.60
N HIS A 420 16.70 -1.48 15.03
CA HIS A 420 17.24 -2.70 14.43
C HIS A 420 16.35 -3.91 14.64
N ASP A 421 15.95 -4.15 15.89
CA ASP A 421 15.21 -5.36 16.24
C ASP A 421 13.75 -5.33 15.74
N ARG A 422 13.21 -4.15 15.41
CA ARG A 422 11.78 -3.99 15.10
C ARG A 422 11.48 -3.37 13.74
N GLY A 423 12.41 -2.64 13.15
CA GLY A 423 12.23 -1.88 11.92
C GLY A 423 12.96 -2.45 10.71
N THR A 424 14.16 -2.99 10.90
CA THR A 424 15.03 -3.44 9.82
C THR A 424 14.78 -4.92 9.48
N PRO A 425 14.55 -5.28 8.20
CA PRO A 425 14.42 -6.68 7.81
C PRO A 425 15.63 -7.52 8.24
N LYS A 426 15.35 -8.73 8.75
CA LYS A 426 16.40 -9.65 9.20
C LYS A 426 17.42 -9.92 8.08
N GLY A 427 18.70 -9.90 8.44
CA GLY A 427 19.82 -10.10 7.51
C GLY A 427 20.47 -8.82 6.97
N PHE A 428 19.97 -7.64 7.37
CA PHE A 428 20.60 -6.36 7.09
C PHE A 428 21.06 -5.68 8.38
N ASP A 429 22.13 -4.89 8.31
CA ASP A 429 22.73 -4.19 9.47
C ASP A 429 23.06 -2.72 9.13
N PRO A 430 22.04 -1.86 8.93
CA PRO A 430 22.21 -0.46 8.60
C PRO A 430 22.68 0.38 9.81
N TYR A 431 23.04 1.62 9.53
CA TYR A 431 23.16 2.69 10.52
C TYR A 431 21.85 3.47 10.60
N TYR A 432 21.53 4.03 11.76
CA TYR A 432 20.29 4.83 11.97
C TYR A 432 20.57 6.31 12.21
N ASP A 433 21.83 6.71 12.10
CA ASP A 433 22.26 8.10 12.10
C ASP A 433 23.10 8.33 10.84
N TYR A 434 22.78 9.41 10.13
CA TYR A 434 23.37 9.71 8.82
C TYR A 434 24.88 9.95 8.92
N GLU A 435 25.34 10.67 9.93
CA GLU A 435 26.75 11.03 10.11
C GLU A 435 27.59 9.80 10.46
N GLU A 436 27.06 8.89 11.30
CA GLU A 436 27.72 7.61 11.59
C GLU A 436 27.84 6.74 10.32
N GLY A 437 26.81 6.74 9.49
CA GLY A 437 26.80 6.03 8.20
C GLY A 437 27.87 6.55 7.23
N LEU A 438 27.96 7.88 7.06
CA LEU A 438 29.00 8.50 6.23
C LEU A 438 30.41 8.22 6.76
N ALA A 439 30.60 8.31 8.07
CA ALA A 439 31.89 8.01 8.70
C ALA A 439 32.32 6.56 8.44
N ALA A 440 31.40 5.60 8.60
CA ALA A 440 31.67 4.19 8.31
C ALA A 440 31.94 3.95 6.81
N ALA A 441 31.22 4.63 5.94
CA ALA A 441 31.41 4.56 4.49
C ALA A 441 32.79 5.07 4.06
N LYS A 442 33.29 6.12 4.73
CA LYS A 442 34.64 6.64 4.52
C LYS A 442 35.72 5.66 4.97
N GLU A 443 35.52 4.97 6.08
CA GLU A 443 36.44 3.93 6.56
C GLU A 443 36.45 2.69 5.65
N LEU A 444 35.29 2.29 5.14
CA LEU A 444 35.10 1.09 4.31
C LEU A 444 35.31 1.34 2.81
N ASN A 445 35.43 2.61 2.40
CA ASN A 445 35.50 3.06 1.01
C ASN A 445 34.36 2.50 0.15
N LYS A 446 33.12 2.69 0.61
CA LYS A 446 31.89 2.23 -0.07
C LYS A 446 30.90 3.38 -0.22
N PRO A 447 30.03 3.37 -1.25
CA PRO A 447 28.92 4.31 -1.33
C PRO A 447 27.89 4.06 -0.22
N VAL A 448 27.13 5.10 0.12
CA VAL A 448 26.05 5.03 1.10
C VAL A 448 24.70 4.96 0.40
N LEU A 449 23.88 3.98 0.77
CA LEU A 449 22.47 3.96 0.43
C LEU A 449 21.67 4.51 1.62
N VAL A 450 21.09 5.69 1.44
CA VAL A 450 20.17 6.30 2.40
C VAL A 450 18.74 5.88 2.06
N ASP A 451 18.10 5.17 2.97
CA ASP A 451 16.68 4.79 2.91
C ASP A 451 15.87 5.66 3.88
N PHE A 452 15.10 6.60 3.32
CA PHE A 452 14.07 7.30 4.09
C PHE A 452 12.82 6.43 4.17
N THR A 453 12.63 5.84 5.34
CA THR A 453 11.58 4.85 5.62
C THR A 453 10.66 5.33 6.73
N GLY A 454 9.69 4.51 7.10
CA GLY A 454 8.82 4.77 8.23
C GLY A 454 8.13 3.51 8.74
N TRP A 455 7.78 3.52 10.03
CA TRP A 455 7.03 2.46 10.71
C TRP A 455 5.73 2.12 9.99
N ASN A 456 5.01 3.14 9.55
CA ASN A 456 3.70 3.02 8.92
C ASN A 456 3.77 3.11 7.38
N CYS A 457 4.96 3.01 6.80
CA CYS A 457 5.18 3.11 5.37
C CYS A 457 4.87 1.78 4.66
N VAL A 458 3.65 1.67 4.12
CA VAL A 458 3.17 0.49 3.38
C VAL A 458 4.08 0.13 2.18
N ASN A 459 4.49 1.13 1.41
CA ASN A 459 5.32 0.93 0.23
C ASN A 459 6.75 0.48 0.61
N CYS A 460 7.30 0.97 1.72
CA CYS A 460 8.60 0.56 2.25
C CYS A 460 8.59 -0.93 2.60
N ARG A 461 7.58 -1.37 3.37
CA ARG A 461 7.42 -2.79 3.72
C ARG A 461 7.26 -3.69 2.48
N LYS A 462 6.57 -3.18 1.45
CA LYS A 462 6.42 -3.89 0.18
C LYS A 462 7.73 -3.99 -0.60
N MET A 463 8.56 -2.94 -0.60
CA MET A 463 9.91 -2.98 -1.18
C MET A 463 10.79 -3.99 -0.46
N GLU A 464 10.82 -3.95 0.87
CA GLU A 464 11.60 -4.88 1.69
C GLU A 464 11.21 -6.33 1.42
N ALA A 465 9.91 -6.65 1.49
CA ALA A 465 9.41 -8.02 1.36
C ALA A 465 9.49 -8.58 -0.07
N ASN A 466 9.49 -7.75 -1.11
CA ASN A 466 9.44 -8.21 -2.50
C ASN A 466 10.71 -7.98 -3.31
N VAL A 467 11.47 -6.93 -3.00
CA VAL A 467 12.65 -6.49 -3.75
C VAL A 467 13.92 -6.75 -2.97
N TRP A 468 14.00 -6.31 -1.71
CA TRP A 468 15.24 -6.49 -0.92
C TRP A 468 15.52 -7.94 -0.55
N THR A 469 14.48 -8.76 -0.40
CA THR A 469 14.65 -10.22 -0.16
C THR A 469 15.11 -10.99 -1.40
N ASP A 470 15.13 -10.38 -2.59
CA ASP A 470 15.68 -11.04 -3.78
C ASP A 470 17.19 -11.26 -3.62
N PRO A 471 17.73 -12.46 -3.88
CA PRO A 471 19.15 -12.75 -3.66
C PRO A 471 20.11 -11.78 -4.35
N LYS A 472 19.78 -11.30 -5.56
CA LYS A 472 20.63 -10.39 -6.32
C LYS A 472 20.70 -9.02 -5.66
N VAL A 473 19.54 -8.48 -5.26
CA VAL A 473 19.46 -7.18 -4.58
C VAL A 473 20.05 -7.26 -3.19
N ALA A 474 19.73 -8.32 -2.44
CA ALA A 474 20.25 -8.51 -1.08
C ALA A 474 21.78 -8.59 -1.05
N ALA A 475 22.40 -9.26 -2.02
CA ALA A 475 23.86 -9.33 -2.13
C ALA A 475 24.47 -7.94 -2.39
N LEU A 476 23.94 -7.19 -3.37
CA LEU A 476 24.41 -5.82 -3.65
C LEU A 476 24.31 -4.91 -2.42
N LEU A 477 23.16 -4.92 -1.74
CA LEU A 477 22.93 -4.10 -0.55
C LEU A 477 23.90 -4.44 0.60
N ARG A 478 24.18 -5.73 0.83
CA ARG A 478 25.05 -6.18 1.92
C ARG A 478 26.53 -5.98 1.63
N GLU A 479 26.94 -6.20 0.37
CA GLU A 479 28.35 -6.30 0.02
C GLU A 479 28.92 -4.98 -0.53
N GLU A 480 28.12 -4.20 -1.26
CA GLU A 480 28.61 -3.03 -1.99
C GLU A 480 28.24 -1.69 -1.32
N PHE A 481 27.25 -1.67 -0.41
CA PHE A 481 26.77 -0.43 0.21
C PHE A 481 26.98 -0.40 1.73
N VAL A 482 27.17 0.81 2.26
CA VAL A 482 26.84 1.11 3.66
C VAL A 482 25.40 1.61 3.70
N MET A 483 24.52 0.89 4.38
CA MET A 483 23.11 1.25 4.48
C MET A 483 22.87 2.22 5.64
N VAL A 484 22.04 3.24 5.40
CA VAL A 484 21.53 4.16 6.42
C VAL A 484 20.00 4.16 6.34
N GLU A 485 19.31 3.73 7.39
CA GLU A 485 17.85 3.75 7.48
C GLU A 485 17.39 4.90 8.37
N LEU A 486 16.65 5.85 7.79
CA LEU A 486 16.14 7.03 8.47
C LEU A 486 14.61 6.97 8.59
N PHE A 487 14.13 6.64 9.79
CA PHE A 487 12.71 6.60 10.09
C PHE A 487 12.16 8.02 10.25
N VAL A 488 11.22 8.43 9.39
CA VAL A 488 10.68 9.81 9.38
C VAL A 488 9.43 10.00 10.25
N ASP A 489 8.77 8.91 10.63
CA ASP A 489 7.53 8.92 11.44
C ASP A 489 7.75 8.52 12.91
N ASP A 490 9.01 8.35 13.33
CA ASP A 490 9.38 8.00 14.70
C ASP A 490 9.11 9.14 15.70
N ARG A 491 8.64 8.75 16.88
CA ARG A 491 8.19 9.67 17.94
C ARG A 491 9.14 9.78 19.12
N THR A 492 10.30 9.12 19.08
CA THR A 492 11.31 9.23 20.13
C THR A 492 11.82 10.66 20.20
N GLU A 493 11.79 11.26 21.38
CA GLU A 493 12.28 12.62 21.60
C GLU A 493 13.80 12.66 21.44
N LEU A 494 14.28 13.69 20.74
CA LEU A 494 15.70 14.02 20.67
C LEU A 494 16.16 14.60 22.00
N ALA A 495 17.44 14.41 22.32
CA ALA A 495 18.06 15.06 23.45
C ALA A 495 17.88 16.59 23.35
N ALA A 496 17.75 17.29 24.48
CA ALA A 496 17.36 18.70 24.48
C ALA A 496 18.34 19.59 23.69
N GLU A 497 19.61 19.21 23.65
CA GLU A 497 20.70 19.81 22.88
C GLU A 497 20.62 19.57 21.36
N GLU A 498 19.95 18.50 20.92
CA GLU A 498 19.74 18.17 19.51
C GLU A 498 18.43 18.76 18.96
N GLN A 499 17.60 19.40 19.81
CA GLN A 499 16.35 20.04 19.39
C GLN A 499 16.62 21.44 18.83
N TYR A 500 16.11 21.72 17.63
CA TYR A 500 16.29 23.00 16.95
C TYR A 500 15.00 23.46 16.26
N VAL A 501 15.02 24.67 15.71
CA VAL A 501 13.98 25.16 14.80
C VAL A 501 14.55 25.09 13.40
N SER A 502 13.88 24.35 12.51
CA SER A 502 14.35 24.20 11.13
C SER A 502 14.28 25.53 10.39
N GLU A 503 15.35 25.86 9.67
CA GLU A 503 15.38 27.01 8.76
C GLU A 503 14.52 26.78 7.51
N TYR A 504 14.35 25.52 7.10
CA TYR A 504 13.55 25.14 5.94
C TYR A 504 12.05 25.20 6.25
N SER A 505 11.61 24.49 7.30
CA SER A 505 10.17 24.35 7.60
C SER A 505 9.65 25.37 8.62
N GLY A 506 10.53 26.07 9.35
CA GLY A 506 10.16 26.96 10.47
C GLY A 506 9.55 26.22 11.66
N LYS A 507 9.49 24.89 11.63
CA LYS A 507 8.92 24.04 12.69
C LYS A 507 9.99 23.69 13.71
N ARG A 508 9.56 23.48 14.96
CA ARG A 508 10.45 23.00 16.02
C ARG A 508 10.62 21.49 15.89
N ILE A 509 11.86 21.06 15.67
CA ILE A 509 12.25 19.65 15.55
C ILE A 509 12.49 19.09 16.96
N ARG A 510 11.66 18.11 17.35
CA ARG A 510 11.69 17.51 18.70
C ARG A 510 11.93 16.01 18.71
N THR A 511 11.63 15.31 17.62
CA THR A 511 11.73 13.85 17.55
C THR A 511 12.70 13.41 16.44
N ILE A 512 13.20 12.18 16.53
CA ILE A 512 14.06 11.58 15.51
C ILE A 512 13.36 11.63 14.14
N GLY A 513 12.08 11.26 14.09
CA GLY A 513 11.28 11.33 12.86
C GLY A 513 11.20 12.74 12.27
N ASN A 514 11.00 13.77 13.11
CA ASN A 514 10.97 15.15 12.64
C ASN A 514 12.33 15.60 12.08
N LYS A 515 13.44 15.20 12.70
CA LYS A 515 14.79 15.49 12.19
C LYS A 515 15.00 14.84 10.82
N ASN A 516 14.63 13.57 10.68
CA ASN A 516 14.81 12.82 9.44
C ASN A 516 13.89 13.33 8.32
N SER A 517 12.63 13.65 8.63
CA SER A 517 11.68 14.25 7.68
C SER A 517 12.15 15.63 7.21
N ASP A 518 12.64 16.47 8.12
CA ASP A 518 13.14 17.81 7.77
C ASP A 518 14.43 17.73 6.94
N PHE A 519 15.31 16.77 7.26
CA PHE A 519 16.50 16.47 6.45
C PHE A 519 16.10 15.99 5.04
N GLN A 520 15.13 15.09 4.92
CA GLN A 520 14.61 14.62 3.64
C GLN A 520 14.11 15.78 2.77
N ALA A 521 13.30 16.66 3.37
CA ALA A 521 12.69 17.80 2.71
C ALA A 521 13.74 18.83 2.28
N SER A 522 14.67 19.17 3.17
CA SER A 522 15.66 20.23 2.95
C SER A 522 16.78 19.82 1.99
N ALA A 523 17.28 18.58 2.12
CA ALA A 523 18.40 18.09 1.31
C ALA A 523 17.96 17.55 -0.06
N PHE A 524 16.78 16.92 -0.14
CA PHE A 524 16.35 16.20 -1.35
C PHE A 524 15.04 16.71 -1.95
N ASN A 525 14.44 17.77 -1.38
CA ASN A 525 13.18 18.36 -1.83
C ASN A 525 12.07 17.32 -2.02
N SER A 526 12.01 16.33 -1.12
CA SER A 526 11.08 15.21 -1.20
C SER A 526 10.60 14.80 0.19
N ASN A 527 9.31 14.45 0.26
CA ASN A 527 8.61 14.09 1.49
C ASN A 527 7.87 12.74 1.36
N SER A 528 8.16 11.97 0.31
CA SER A 528 7.59 10.65 0.05
C SER A 528 8.47 9.55 0.63
N GLN A 529 7.86 8.49 1.16
CA GLN A 529 8.56 7.27 1.55
C GLN A 529 7.99 6.05 0.81
N PRO A 530 8.83 5.09 0.39
CA PRO A 530 10.28 5.09 0.52
C PRO A 530 10.94 6.10 -0.43
N LEU A 531 12.08 6.65 -0.01
CA LEU A 531 12.99 7.39 -0.87
C LEU A 531 14.40 6.83 -0.68
N TYR A 532 14.98 6.37 -1.77
CA TYR A 532 16.32 5.81 -1.82
C TYR A 532 17.28 6.80 -2.49
N VAL A 533 18.32 7.20 -1.76
CA VAL A 533 19.36 8.11 -2.25
C VAL A 533 20.71 7.42 -2.14
N ILE A 534 21.49 7.46 -3.21
CA ILE A 534 22.87 6.96 -3.19
C ILE A 534 23.82 8.16 -3.13
N VAL A 535 24.65 8.21 -2.09
CA VAL A 535 25.63 9.28 -1.86
C VAL A 535 27.05 8.73 -1.71
N ASP A 536 28.04 9.57 -1.98
CA ASP A 536 29.44 9.30 -1.63
C ASP A 536 29.70 9.52 -0.11
N PRO A 537 30.88 9.13 0.43
CA PRO A 537 31.24 9.37 1.83
C PRO A 537 31.29 10.84 2.26
N GLU A 538 31.27 11.77 1.31
CA GLU A 538 31.19 13.22 1.54
C GLU A 538 29.74 13.74 1.54
N GLY A 539 28.77 12.89 1.22
CA GLY A 539 27.34 13.21 1.18
C GLY A 539 26.84 13.74 -0.16
N ASN A 540 27.65 13.76 -1.22
CA ASN A 540 27.21 14.17 -2.55
C ASN A 540 26.38 13.08 -3.22
N VAL A 541 25.25 13.47 -3.81
CA VAL A 541 24.36 12.56 -4.53
C VAL A 541 25.03 12.07 -5.81
N LEU A 542 25.16 10.74 -5.95
CA LEU A 542 25.82 10.11 -7.09
C LEU A 542 24.91 9.96 -8.31
N ILE A 543 23.65 9.62 -8.07
CA ILE A 543 22.62 9.43 -9.11
C ILE A 543 21.26 9.97 -8.63
N PRO A 544 20.32 10.31 -9.53
CA PRO A 544 18.99 10.79 -9.13
C PRO A 544 18.29 9.81 -8.17
N PRO A 545 17.68 10.31 -7.06
CA PRO A 545 16.94 9.49 -6.12
C PRO A 545 15.82 8.69 -6.78
N THR A 546 15.44 7.57 -6.17
CA THR A 546 14.30 6.76 -6.61
C THR A 546 13.32 6.51 -5.46
N GLY A 547 12.03 6.40 -5.80
CA GLY A 547 10.97 6.04 -4.87
C GLY A 547 10.72 4.53 -4.83
N ALA A 548 9.47 4.13 -4.59
CA ALA A 548 9.08 2.73 -4.65
C ALA A 548 9.14 2.17 -6.08
N ASP A 549 10.04 1.20 -6.32
CA ASP A 549 10.15 0.44 -7.56
C ASP A 549 10.05 -1.06 -7.28
N TYR A 550 8.88 -1.63 -7.54
CA TYR A 550 8.62 -3.04 -7.26
C TYR A 550 9.26 -4.00 -8.27
N ASN A 551 9.99 -3.52 -9.27
CA ASN A 551 10.69 -4.34 -10.24
C ASN A 551 12.14 -4.60 -9.79
N VAL A 552 12.44 -5.87 -9.48
CA VAL A 552 13.75 -6.32 -9.00
C VAL A 552 14.89 -5.93 -9.95
N ASN A 553 14.70 -6.06 -11.26
CA ASN A 553 15.76 -5.78 -12.23
C ASN A 553 16.03 -4.29 -12.36
N SER A 554 14.98 -3.47 -12.37
CA SER A 554 15.09 -2.02 -12.42
C SER A 554 15.78 -1.47 -11.15
N TYR A 555 15.38 -1.96 -9.98
CA TYR A 555 16.02 -1.58 -8.71
C TYR A 555 17.48 -2.05 -8.62
N ALA A 556 17.79 -3.26 -9.08
CA ALA A 556 19.17 -3.74 -9.15
C ALA A 556 20.03 -2.88 -10.11
N ALA A 557 19.47 -2.44 -11.24
CA ALA A 557 20.15 -1.54 -12.16
C ALA A 557 20.38 -0.14 -11.55
N PHE A 558 19.45 0.35 -10.73
CA PHE A 558 19.65 1.57 -9.94
C PHE A 558 20.85 1.44 -8.99
N LEU A 559 20.93 0.34 -8.23
CA LEU A 559 22.05 0.08 -7.32
C LEU A 559 23.38 -0.02 -8.09
N GLN A 560 23.41 -0.76 -9.21
CA GLN A 560 24.61 -0.90 -10.04
C GLN A 560 25.11 0.43 -10.59
N ARG A 561 24.22 1.29 -11.09
CA ARG A 561 24.58 2.63 -11.54
C ARG A 561 25.18 3.47 -10.42
N GLY A 562 24.68 3.34 -9.19
CA GLY A 562 25.25 4.00 -8.02
C GLY A 562 26.69 3.55 -7.72
N ILE A 563 26.94 2.24 -7.79
CA ILE A 563 28.28 1.66 -7.61
C ILE A 563 29.23 2.14 -8.72
N GLU A 564 28.77 2.14 -9.97
CA GLU A 564 29.56 2.61 -11.11
C GLU A 564 29.88 4.11 -11.01
N ALA A 565 28.92 4.92 -10.55
CA ALA A 565 29.12 6.34 -10.32
C ALA A 565 30.13 6.61 -9.20
N PHE A 566 30.14 5.80 -8.14
CA PHE A 566 31.11 5.90 -7.05
C PHE A 566 32.54 5.54 -7.46
N LYS A 567 32.70 4.63 -8.43
CA LYS A 567 34.01 4.19 -8.94
C LYS A 567 34.66 5.18 -9.91
N LYS A 568 33.89 6.15 -10.42
CA LYS A 568 34.37 7.20 -11.34
C LYS A 568 34.85 8.42 -10.54
#